data_AF-A0A7K5H0V5-F1
#
_entry.id   AF-A0A7K5H0V5-F1
#
_cell.length_a   1.000
_cell.length_b   1.000
_cell.length_c   1.000
_cell.angle_alpha   90.00
_cell.angle_beta   90.00
_cell.angle_gamma   90.00
#
_symmetry.space_group_name_H-M   'P 1'
#
loop_
_entity.id
_entity.type
_entity.pdbx_description
1 polymer ?
#
loop_
_entity_poly.entity_id
_entity_poly.type
_entity_poly.pdbx_seq_one_letter_code
_entity_poly.pdbx_strand_id
1 'polypeptide(L)'
;SKNMEALITNLELCSKADGYRTVAFPTLRNLGVSGVLTGREVADLALDVSLPCFPGVVTVWSSVSKHVRQKLLQRKAVSVIGLGTFHIQKWGSSENGEVLTFQRPVFSLSRAVAQIRRLKAASVPVPGEMKKVSVSYKKICSDIPYSEKVVQSCMQETLNFFHFVLRNREDTDFILKGVGTLAIRGTQVTMAFCKAFLLSVSGSTSMVEKLLVKKWVVSDKEVSLSPSRFGHVHQFPQFEIRAVPRRASLADKEMFTESESALGSMGIRGNVSD
;
A
#
# COMPACT_ATOMS: atom_id res chain seq x y z
N SER A 1 1.81 -15.94 -13.12
CA SER A 1 2.86 -16.65 -12.37
C SER A 1 4.18 -15.87 -12.41
N LYS A 2 4.80 -15.68 -13.59
CA LYS A 2 6.13 -15.04 -13.76
C LYS A 2 6.33 -13.64 -13.12
N ASN A 3 5.33 -12.75 -13.14
CA ASN A 3 5.47 -11.41 -12.52
C ASN A 3 5.49 -11.42 -10.98
N MET A 4 4.90 -12.45 -10.35
CA MET A 4 4.77 -12.51 -8.89
C MET A 4 6.03 -13.07 -8.24
N GLU A 5 6.68 -14.05 -8.89
CA GLU A 5 8.00 -14.50 -8.47
C GLU A 5 9.06 -13.42 -8.69
N ALA A 6 9.05 -12.71 -9.82
CA ALA A 6 9.94 -11.56 -10.02
C ALA A 6 9.76 -10.48 -8.93
N LEU A 7 8.54 -10.25 -8.45
CA LEU A 7 8.25 -9.32 -7.35
C LEU A 7 8.78 -9.82 -5.99
N ILE A 8 8.64 -11.11 -5.70
CA ILE A 8 9.16 -11.74 -4.49
C ILE A 8 10.70 -11.76 -4.51
N THR A 9 11.29 -12.16 -5.64
CA THR A 9 12.74 -12.18 -5.87
C THR A 9 13.34 -10.79 -5.82
N ASN A 10 12.71 -9.75 -6.38
CA ASN A 10 13.22 -8.37 -6.27
C ASN A 10 13.20 -7.86 -4.82
N LEU A 11 12.16 -8.21 -4.04
CA LEU A 11 12.12 -7.88 -2.61
C LEU A 11 13.16 -8.67 -1.78
N GLU A 12 13.46 -9.91 -2.17
CA GLU A 12 14.48 -10.76 -1.51
C GLU A 12 15.91 -10.40 -1.91
N LEU A 13 16.16 -10.00 -3.16
CA LEU A 13 17.46 -9.49 -3.63
C LEU A 13 17.81 -8.15 -2.95
N CYS A 14 16.82 -7.26 -2.76
CA CYS A 14 16.98 -6.05 -1.94
C CYS A 14 17.30 -6.36 -0.46
N SER A 15 17.03 -7.58 0.02
CA SER A 15 17.34 -7.99 1.39
C SER A 15 18.72 -8.63 1.56
N LYS A 16 19.38 -9.05 0.47
CA LYS A 16 20.63 -9.83 0.53
C LYS A 16 21.87 -9.11 -0.01
N ALA A 17 21.72 -8.05 -0.80
CA ALA A 17 22.85 -7.46 -1.51
C ALA A 17 23.69 -6.46 -0.70
N ASP A 18 23.14 -5.82 0.33
CA ASP A 18 23.91 -4.94 1.22
C ASP A 18 23.25 -4.96 2.59
N GLY A 19 24.03 -4.98 3.68
CA GLY A 19 23.55 -4.98 5.06
C GLY A 19 22.71 -3.76 5.49
N TYR A 20 22.14 -3.00 4.54
CA TYR A 20 21.34 -1.80 4.73
C TYR A 20 20.03 -1.86 3.94
N ARG A 21 18.91 -1.88 4.66
CA ARG A 21 17.53 -1.87 4.16
C ARG A 21 17.19 -0.56 3.45
N THR A 22 17.50 -0.42 2.17
CA THR A 22 16.99 0.70 1.35
C THR A 22 16.13 0.16 0.22
N VAL A 23 14.82 0.01 0.47
CA VAL A 23 13.86 -0.25 -0.61
C VAL A 23 13.55 1.10 -1.27
N ALA A 24 14.07 1.30 -2.47
CA ALA A 24 13.77 2.49 -3.26
C ALA A 24 12.38 2.34 -3.90
N PHE A 25 11.54 3.37 -3.75
CA PHE A 25 10.25 3.50 -4.43
C PHE A 25 10.31 4.72 -5.37
N PRO A 26 10.90 4.60 -6.57
CA PRO A 26 11.22 5.75 -7.41
C PRO A 26 9.97 6.51 -7.89
N THR A 27 8.88 5.80 -8.17
CA THR A 27 7.64 6.44 -8.63
C THR A 27 6.93 7.14 -7.50
N LEU A 28 6.85 6.52 -6.31
CA LEU A 28 6.29 7.17 -5.12
C LEU A 28 7.11 8.42 -4.76
N ARG A 29 8.44 8.35 -4.85
CA ARG A 29 9.33 9.50 -4.67
C ARG A 29 9.03 10.60 -5.70
N ASN A 30 8.96 10.28 -6.99
CA ASN A 30 8.71 11.28 -8.05
C ASN A 30 7.32 11.92 -7.96
N LEU A 31 6.28 11.17 -7.59
CA LEU A 31 4.94 11.69 -7.36
C LEU A 31 4.84 12.60 -6.12
N GLY A 32 5.89 12.61 -5.28
CA GLY A 32 6.02 13.51 -4.14
C GLY A 32 6.80 14.79 -4.39
N VAL A 33 7.62 14.86 -5.44
CA VAL A 33 8.52 15.99 -5.72
C VAL A 33 7.88 17.03 -6.65
N SER A 34 6.56 17.00 -6.85
CA SER A 34 5.84 18.00 -7.66
C SER A 34 5.71 19.39 -6.98
N GLY A 35 6.50 19.68 -5.94
CA GLY A 35 6.84 21.03 -5.52
C GLY A 35 8.25 21.33 -6.04
N VAL A 36 8.38 22.35 -6.89
CA VAL A 36 9.60 22.83 -7.56
C VAL A 36 10.86 22.65 -6.70
N LEU A 37 11.72 21.68 -7.05
CA LEU A 37 13.14 21.69 -6.70
C LEU A 37 13.92 21.19 -7.91
N THR A 38 14.73 22.09 -8.47
CA THR A 38 15.50 21.90 -9.69
C THR A 38 16.61 20.86 -9.51
N GLY A 39 16.91 20.13 -10.59
CA GLY A 39 17.64 18.87 -10.63
C GLY A 39 19.13 18.85 -10.25
N ARG A 40 19.60 19.69 -9.32
CA ARG A 40 20.95 19.60 -8.75
C ARG A 40 21.02 19.50 -7.22
N GLU A 41 19.94 19.79 -6.49
CA GLU A 41 19.97 19.82 -5.01
C GLU A 41 19.63 18.48 -4.32
N VAL A 42 19.30 17.44 -5.08
CA VAL A 42 18.84 16.15 -4.52
C VAL A 42 19.99 15.16 -4.23
N ALA A 43 21.22 15.48 -4.65
CA ALA A 43 22.37 14.61 -4.43
C ALA A 43 22.87 14.64 -2.97
N ASP A 44 22.77 15.79 -2.28
CA ASP A 44 23.45 16.01 -1.00
C ASP A 44 22.54 16.33 0.19
N LEU A 45 21.21 16.43 0.00
CA LEU A 45 20.29 16.71 1.10
C LEU A 45 19.80 15.42 1.77
N ALA A 46 20.53 15.03 2.81
CA ALA A 46 20.05 14.17 3.88
C ALA A 46 18.90 14.90 4.62
N LEU A 47 17.67 14.42 4.48
CA LEU A 47 16.50 15.04 5.12
C LEU A 47 15.71 14.04 5.97
N ASP A 48 15.64 14.38 7.26
CA ASP A 48 14.76 13.83 8.30
C ASP A 48 13.35 14.44 8.17
N VAL A 49 12.69 14.17 7.05
CA VAL A 49 11.35 14.71 6.78
C VAL A 49 10.38 13.55 6.61
N SER A 50 9.45 13.46 7.55
CA SER A 50 8.23 12.66 7.37
C SER A 50 7.40 13.35 6.29
N LEU A 51 7.47 12.84 5.05
CA LEU A 51 6.74 13.42 3.92
C LEU A 51 5.25 13.04 4.03
N PRO A 52 4.33 14.00 4.21
CA PRO A 52 2.90 13.71 4.19
C PRO A 52 2.48 13.26 2.79
N CYS A 53 1.38 12.50 2.75
CA CYS A 53 0.75 11.91 1.56
C CYS A 53 1.14 12.54 0.22
N PHE A 54 1.76 11.75 -0.67
CA PHE A 54 2.04 12.18 -2.03
C PHE A 54 0.70 12.45 -2.78
N PRO A 55 0.38 13.70 -3.17
CA PRO A 55 -0.91 14.04 -3.78
C PRO A 55 -1.23 13.19 -5.02
N GLY A 56 -0.20 12.81 -5.78
CA GLY A 56 -0.34 11.93 -6.93
C GLY A 56 -0.74 10.50 -6.57
N VAL A 57 -0.20 9.94 -5.48
CA VAL A 57 -0.53 8.58 -5.03
C VAL A 57 -1.98 8.50 -4.56
N VAL A 58 -2.43 9.50 -3.78
CA VAL A 58 -3.83 9.62 -3.36
C VAL A 58 -4.75 9.78 -4.57
N THR A 59 -4.34 10.54 -5.58
CA THR A 59 -5.10 10.75 -6.82
C THR A 59 -5.26 9.44 -7.61
N VAL A 60 -4.18 8.68 -7.79
CA VAL A 60 -4.18 7.37 -8.45
C VAL A 60 -5.13 6.41 -7.73
N TRP A 61 -4.98 6.24 -6.42
CA TRP A 61 -5.81 5.30 -5.65
C TRP A 61 -7.25 5.77 -5.47
N SER A 62 -7.52 7.08 -5.52
CA SER A 62 -8.89 7.61 -5.60
C SER A 62 -9.56 7.21 -6.92
N SER A 63 -8.83 7.29 -8.04
CA SER A 63 -9.33 6.84 -9.35
C SER A 63 -9.53 5.31 -9.40
N VAL A 64 -8.62 4.53 -8.80
CA VAL A 64 -8.80 3.08 -8.59
C VAL A 64 -10.07 2.79 -7.80
N SER A 65 -10.27 3.48 -6.67
CA SER A 65 -11.44 3.28 -5.79
C SER A 65 -12.75 3.59 -6.52
N LYS A 66 -12.77 4.70 -7.30
CA LYS A 66 -13.89 5.05 -8.18
C LYS A 66 -14.17 3.94 -9.20
N HIS A 67 -13.14 3.41 -9.85
CA HIS A 67 -13.29 2.32 -10.81
C HIS A 67 -13.87 1.04 -10.16
N VAL A 68 -13.35 0.65 -9.00
CA VAL A 68 -13.86 -0.50 -8.22
C VAL A 68 -15.34 -0.31 -7.90
N ARG A 69 -15.70 0.84 -7.33
CA ARG A 69 -17.10 1.18 -7.02
C ARG A 69 -18.00 1.06 -8.24
N GLN A 70 -17.62 1.69 -9.36
CA GLN A 70 -18.42 1.68 -10.59
C GLN A 70 -18.65 0.25 -11.12
N LYS A 71 -17.61 -0.59 -11.15
CA LYS A 71 -17.72 -1.96 -11.65
C LYS A 71 -18.53 -2.86 -10.73
N LEU A 72 -18.46 -2.68 -9.41
CA LEU A 72 -19.30 -3.41 -8.46
C LEU A 72 -20.78 -3.07 -8.62
N LEU A 73 -21.11 -1.80 -8.83
CA LEU A 73 -22.49 -1.38 -9.11
C LEU A 73 -23.01 -1.93 -10.45
N GLN A 74 -22.10 -2.18 -11.42
CA GLN A 74 -22.40 -2.92 -12.66
C GLN A 74 -22.46 -4.45 -12.49
N ARG A 75 -22.50 -4.97 -11.25
CA ARG A 75 -22.53 -6.41 -10.93
C ARG A 75 -21.34 -7.20 -11.49
N LYS A 76 -20.16 -6.57 -11.52
CA LYS A 76 -18.91 -7.24 -11.91
C LYS A 76 -18.05 -7.47 -10.67
N ALA A 77 -17.37 -8.60 -10.63
CA ALA A 77 -16.34 -8.84 -9.63
C ALA A 77 -15.06 -8.11 -10.05
N VAL A 78 -14.45 -7.36 -9.14
CA VAL A 78 -13.29 -6.50 -9.44
C VAL A 78 -12.06 -7.00 -8.70
N SER A 79 -11.06 -7.42 -9.46
CA SER A 79 -9.77 -7.85 -8.93
C SER A 79 -8.78 -6.68 -8.91
N VAL A 80 -8.26 -6.36 -7.74
CA VAL A 80 -7.11 -5.49 -7.54
C VAL A 80 -5.89 -6.40 -7.38
N ILE A 81 -5.05 -6.49 -8.41
CA ILE A 81 -3.87 -7.36 -8.40
C ILE A 81 -2.97 -6.96 -7.22
N GLY A 82 -2.48 -7.96 -6.47
CA GLY A 82 -1.64 -7.72 -5.29
C GLY A 82 -2.40 -7.34 -4.01
N LEU A 83 -3.72 -7.20 -4.06
CA LEU A 83 -4.56 -6.91 -2.89
C LEU A 83 -5.64 -7.99 -2.70
N GLY A 84 -6.63 -8.06 -3.59
CA GLY A 84 -7.77 -8.97 -3.45
C GLY A 84 -8.84 -8.77 -4.51
N THR A 85 -10.01 -9.37 -4.29
CA THR A 85 -11.16 -9.29 -5.19
C THR A 85 -12.41 -8.84 -4.45
N PHE A 86 -13.08 -7.83 -4.99
CA PHE A 86 -14.39 -7.37 -4.55
C PHE A 86 -15.48 -8.00 -5.40
N HIS A 87 -16.61 -8.35 -4.80
CA HIS A 87 -17.81 -8.78 -5.53
C HIS A 87 -19.07 -8.50 -4.70
N ILE A 88 -20.24 -8.61 -5.33
CA ILE A 88 -21.52 -8.52 -4.64
C ILE A 88 -22.11 -9.92 -4.53
N GLN A 89 -22.49 -10.32 -3.32
CA GLN A 89 -23.17 -11.57 -3.07
C GLN A 89 -24.66 -11.30 -2.81
N LYS A 90 -25.54 -12.09 -3.43
CA LYS A 90 -26.95 -12.17 -3.06
C LYS A 90 -27.10 -13.09 -1.86
N TRP A 91 -27.85 -12.66 -0.85
CA TRP A 91 -28.08 -13.43 0.36
C TRP A 91 -29.56 -13.45 0.69
N GLY A 92 -30.16 -14.64 0.71
CA GLY A 92 -31.55 -14.82 1.13
C GLY A 92 -31.66 -14.86 2.65
N SER A 93 -32.63 -14.16 3.21
CA SER A 93 -33.07 -14.31 4.60
C SER A 93 -34.56 -14.53 4.59
N SER A 94 -35.05 -15.58 5.24
CA SER A 94 -36.47 -15.63 5.60
C SER A 94 -36.69 -14.73 6.81
N GLU A 95 -37.68 -13.85 6.74
CA GLU A 95 -38.14 -13.00 7.83
C GLU A 95 -39.66 -12.93 7.76
N ASN A 96 -40.35 -13.33 8.83
CA ASN A 96 -41.82 -13.35 8.92
C ASN A 96 -42.52 -14.12 7.77
N GLY A 97 -41.89 -15.20 7.27
CA GLY A 97 -42.43 -16.01 6.17
C GLY A 97 -42.11 -15.48 4.77
N GLU A 98 -41.57 -14.26 4.63
CA GLU A 98 -41.11 -13.71 3.36
C GLU A 98 -39.60 -13.91 3.17
N VAL A 99 -39.18 -14.23 1.94
CA VAL A 99 -37.76 -14.34 1.60
C VAL A 99 -37.25 -12.98 1.12
N LEU A 100 -36.55 -12.27 1.99
CA LEU A 100 -35.84 -11.05 1.65
C LEU A 100 -34.49 -11.37 1.02
N THR A 101 -34.25 -10.84 -0.18
CA THR A 101 -32.96 -10.95 -0.85
C THR A 101 -32.12 -9.71 -0.60
N PHE A 102 -31.01 -9.89 0.11
CA PHE A 102 -30.02 -8.85 0.37
C PHE A 102 -28.91 -8.90 -0.66
N GLN A 103 -28.30 -7.74 -0.90
CA GLN A 103 -27.08 -7.63 -1.68
C GLN A 103 -26.02 -7.05 -0.79
N ARG A 104 -24.98 -7.84 -0.52
CA ARG A 104 -23.86 -7.42 0.31
C ARG A 104 -22.57 -7.40 -0.49
N PRO A 105 -21.75 -6.36 -0.35
CA PRO A 105 -20.39 -6.41 -0.86
C PRO A 105 -19.54 -7.36 -0.03
N VAL A 106 -18.63 -8.04 -0.70
CA VAL A 106 -17.68 -8.97 -0.09
C VAL A 106 -16.30 -8.69 -0.67
N PHE A 107 -15.30 -8.70 0.19
CA PHE A 107 -13.90 -8.64 -0.20
C PHE A 107 -13.20 -9.95 0.16
N SER A 108 -12.59 -10.57 -0.84
CA SER A 108 -11.78 -11.77 -0.68
C SER A 108 -10.32 -11.39 -0.85
N LEU A 109 -9.53 -11.55 0.22
CA LEU A 109 -8.10 -11.27 0.22
C LEU A 109 -7.39 -12.19 -0.79
N SER A 110 -6.41 -11.66 -1.52
CA SER A 110 -5.65 -12.51 -2.46
C SER A 110 -4.84 -13.57 -1.71
N ARG A 111 -4.66 -14.75 -2.31
CA ARG A 111 -3.89 -15.84 -1.70
C ARG A 111 -2.49 -15.40 -1.32
N ALA A 112 -1.81 -14.63 -2.17
CA ALA A 112 -0.47 -14.12 -1.91
C ALA A 112 -0.42 -13.29 -0.62
N VAL A 113 -1.37 -12.38 -0.42
CA VAL A 113 -1.44 -11.55 0.80
C VAL A 113 -1.88 -12.37 2.00
N ALA A 114 -2.84 -13.30 1.83
CA ALA A 114 -3.30 -14.17 2.91
C ALA A 114 -2.18 -15.07 3.49
N GLN A 115 -1.22 -15.48 2.66
CA GLN A 115 -0.07 -16.27 3.11
C GLN A 115 0.94 -15.45 3.94
N ILE A 116 0.99 -14.13 3.77
CA ILE A 116 1.83 -13.27 4.60
C ILE A 116 1.34 -13.43 6.05
N ARG A 117 2.18 -13.90 6.98
CA ARG A 117 1.82 -14.09 8.40
C ARG A 117 0.58 -14.97 8.65
N ARG A 118 0.12 -15.77 7.68
CA ARG A 118 -1.10 -16.60 7.79
C ARG A 118 -2.33 -15.76 8.19
N LEU A 119 -2.58 -14.66 7.49
CA LEU A 119 -3.73 -13.81 7.73
C LEU A 119 -5.04 -14.61 7.66
N LYS A 120 -5.90 -14.42 8.65
CA LYS A 120 -7.22 -15.03 8.76
C LYS A 120 -8.22 -14.14 8.05
N ALA A 121 -8.42 -14.40 6.76
CA ALA A 121 -9.45 -13.77 5.94
C ALA A 121 -10.54 -14.77 5.56
N ALA A 122 -11.80 -14.35 5.63
CA ALA A 122 -12.90 -15.15 5.09
C ALA A 122 -12.72 -15.32 3.58
N SER A 123 -12.69 -16.55 3.09
CA SER A 123 -12.61 -16.85 1.67
C SER A 123 -14.01 -17.17 1.14
N VAL A 124 -14.71 -16.14 0.67
CA VAL A 124 -15.98 -16.30 -0.04
C VAL A 124 -15.69 -16.35 -1.55
N PRO A 125 -16.11 -17.41 -2.26
CA PRO A 125 -15.90 -17.51 -3.70
C PRO A 125 -16.76 -16.51 -4.44
N VAL A 126 -16.23 -16.01 -5.57
CA VAL A 126 -17.01 -15.18 -6.49
C VAL A 126 -18.07 -16.07 -7.15
N PRO A 127 -19.34 -15.62 -7.23
CA PRO A 127 -20.39 -16.36 -7.93
C PRO A 127 -20.01 -16.64 -9.39
N GLY A 128 -20.29 -17.86 -9.88
CA GLY A 128 -19.82 -18.33 -11.19
C GLY A 128 -20.38 -17.53 -12.38
N GLU A 129 -21.57 -16.97 -12.23
CA GLU A 129 -22.24 -16.11 -13.20
C GLU A 129 -21.66 -14.69 -13.27
N MET A 130 -20.88 -14.27 -12.25
CA MET A 130 -20.38 -12.91 -12.17
C MET A 130 -19.10 -12.75 -12.99
N LYS A 131 -19.14 -11.87 -13.99
CA LYS A 131 -17.96 -11.51 -14.78
C LYS A 131 -16.88 -10.89 -13.88
N LYS A 132 -15.72 -11.55 -13.80
CA LYS A 132 -14.53 -11.03 -13.13
C LYS A 132 -13.74 -10.12 -14.08
N VAL A 133 -13.42 -8.92 -13.62
CA VAL A 133 -12.59 -7.93 -14.31
C VAL A 133 -11.46 -7.48 -13.41
N SER A 134 -10.29 -7.16 -13.96
CA SER A 134 -9.23 -6.47 -13.22
C SER A 134 -9.40 -4.96 -13.30
N VAL A 135 -8.79 -4.25 -12.36
CA VAL A 135 -8.61 -2.80 -12.47
C VAL A 135 -7.88 -2.47 -13.77
N SER A 136 -8.46 -1.58 -14.58
CA SER A 136 -7.91 -1.17 -15.88
C SER A 136 -7.12 0.11 -15.74
N TYR A 137 -5.80 0.04 -15.97
CA TYR A 137 -4.93 1.22 -15.93
C TYR A 137 -5.30 2.24 -17.01
N LYS A 138 -5.59 1.78 -18.24
CA LYS A 138 -6.14 2.64 -19.31
C LYS A 138 -7.34 3.46 -18.85
N LYS A 139 -8.29 2.83 -18.15
CA LYS A 139 -9.48 3.54 -17.66
C LYS A 139 -9.20 4.46 -16.48
N ILE A 140 -8.19 4.17 -15.68
CA ILE A 140 -7.73 5.06 -14.60
C ILE A 140 -7.07 6.31 -15.20
N CYS A 141 -6.21 6.14 -16.22
CA CYS A 141 -5.48 7.22 -16.87
C CYS A 141 -6.38 8.18 -17.64
N SER A 142 -7.60 7.78 -18.01
CA SER A 142 -8.55 8.72 -18.63
C SER A 142 -9.04 9.80 -17.67
N ASP A 143 -8.89 9.58 -16.36
CA ASP A 143 -9.49 10.43 -15.32
C ASP A 143 -8.42 11.24 -14.55
N ILE A 144 -7.12 11.04 -14.83
CA ILE A 144 -6.01 11.65 -14.08
C ILE A 144 -4.83 12.01 -15.00
N PRO A 145 -3.99 13.00 -14.67
CA PRO A 145 -2.93 13.50 -15.55
C PRO A 145 -1.66 12.62 -15.56
N TYR A 146 -1.80 11.32 -15.29
CA TYR A 146 -0.66 10.39 -15.19
C TYR A 146 -0.71 9.35 -16.31
N SER A 147 0.46 9.00 -16.84
CA SER A 147 0.58 7.96 -17.85
C SER A 147 0.31 6.57 -17.28
N GLU A 148 -0.04 5.62 -18.14
CA GLU A 148 -0.31 4.22 -17.74
C GLU A 148 0.87 3.60 -16.99
N LYS A 149 2.10 3.89 -17.42
CA LYS A 149 3.33 3.44 -16.75
C LYS A 149 3.43 4.00 -15.33
N VAL A 150 3.17 5.30 -15.13
CA VAL A 150 3.21 5.94 -13.81
C VAL A 150 2.13 5.38 -12.89
N VAL A 151 0.91 5.17 -13.40
CA VAL A 151 -0.19 4.58 -12.63
C VAL A 151 0.15 3.15 -12.20
N GLN A 152 0.64 2.32 -13.14
CA GLN A 152 1.02 0.95 -12.85
C GLN A 152 2.13 0.88 -11.80
N SER A 153 3.20 1.67 -11.96
CA SER A 153 4.30 1.70 -10.99
C SER A 153 3.85 2.23 -9.63
N CYS A 154 3.03 3.28 -9.59
CA CYS A 154 2.46 3.82 -8.35
C CYS A 154 1.68 2.76 -7.58
N MET A 155 0.79 2.03 -8.26
CA MET A 155 0.01 0.95 -7.64
C MET A 155 0.91 -0.17 -7.14
N GLN A 156 1.90 -0.58 -7.95
CA GLN A 156 2.83 -1.65 -7.61
C GLN A 156 3.68 -1.28 -6.39
N GLU A 157 4.28 -0.10 -6.38
CA GLU A 157 5.12 0.39 -5.29
C GLU A 157 4.31 0.57 -4.00
N THR A 158 3.07 1.08 -4.09
CA THR A 158 2.17 1.18 -2.93
C THR A 158 1.89 -0.20 -2.31
N LEU A 159 1.60 -1.19 -3.15
CA LEU A 159 1.30 -2.55 -2.68
C LEU A 159 2.55 -3.27 -2.16
N ASN A 160 3.72 -3.00 -2.75
CA ASN A 160 4.99 -3.50 -2.21
C ASN A 160 5.25 -2.95 -0.81
N PHE A 161 5.02 -1.66 -0.60
CA PHE A 161 5.15 -1.06 0.73
C PHE A 161 4.13 -1.64 1.71
N PHE A 162 2.88 -1.84 1.28
CA PHE A 162 1.87 -2.53 2.07
C PHE A 162 2.30 -3.95 2.47
N HIS A 163 2.86 -4.74 1.54
CA HIS A 163 3.37 -6.09 1.85
C HIS A 163 4.57 -6.04 2.81
N PHE A 164 5.43 -5.04 2.69
CA PHE A 164 6.56 -4.83 3.61
C PHE A 164 6.07 -4.57 5.04
N VAL A 165 5.14 -3.63 5.22
CA VAL A 165 4.49 -3.35 6.53
C VAL A 165 3.87 -4.63 7.10
N LEU A 166 3.14 -5.38 6.27
CA LEU A 166 2.57 -6.65 6.71
C LEU A 166 3.64 -7.63 7.18
N ARG A 167 4.74 -7.81 6.45
CA ARG A 167 5.84 -8.73 6.81
C ARG A 167 6.53 -8.36 8.13
N ASN A 168 6.67 -7.06 8.41
CA ASN A 168 7.27 -6.55 9.65
C ASN A 168 6.39 -6.68 10.89
N ARG A 169 5.24 -7.33 10.74
CA ARG A 169 4.26 -7.59 11.77
C ARG A 169 3.44 -6.39 12.24
N GLU A 170 3.42 -5.32 11.45
CA GLU A 170 2.75 -4.08 11.80
C GLU A 170 1.27 -4.11 11.39
N ASP A 171 0.46 -3.26 12.03
CA ASP A 171 -0.95 -3.10 11.74
C ASP A 171 -1.16 -2.06 10.64
N THR A 172 -2.18 -2.24 9.80
CA THR A 172 -2.38 -1.40 8.63
C THR A 172 -3.85 -1.25 8.24
N ASP A 173 -4.18 -0.08 7.71
CA ASP A 173 -5.45 0.21 7.06
C ASP A 173 -5.23 0.56 5.58
N PHE A 174 -5.93 -0.14 4.70
CA PHE A 174 -5.98 0.18 3.27
C PHE A 174 -7.34 0.79 2.93
N ILE A 175 -7.36 2.11 2.74
CA ILE A 175 -8.56 2.91 2.53
C ILE A 175 -8.84 3.03 1.04
N LEU A 176 -10.00 2.53 0.61
CA LEU A 176 -10.54 2.71 -0.74
C LEU A 176 -11.67 3.74 -0.69
N LYS A 177 -11.33 5.00 -1.00
CA LYS A 177 -12.26 6.14 -0.85
C LYS A 177 -13.58 5.89 -1.58
N GLY A 178 -14.68 5.99 -0.84
CA GLY A 178 -16.03 5.76 -1.37
C GLY A 178 -16.42 4.28 -1.53
N VAL A 179 -15.58 3.34 -1.11
CA VAL A 179 -15.88 1.90 -1.02
C VAL A 179 -15.85 1.45 0.43
N GLY A 180 -14.71 1.63 1.11
CA GLY A 180 -14.51 1.19 2.49
C GLY A 180 -13.04 1.03 2.88
N THR A 181 -12.80 0.47 4.06
CA THR A 181 -11.46 0.28 4.63
C THR A 181 -11.14 -1.20 4.90
N LEU A 182 -10.01 -1.66 4.40
CA LEU A 182 -9.44 -2.95 4.75
C LEU A 182 -8.49 -2.79 5.94
N ALA A 183 -8.92 -3.21 7.12
CA ALA A 183 -8.13 -3.20 8.34
C ALA A 183 -7.44 -4.55 8.56
N ILE A 184 -6.15 -4.51 8.86
CA ILE A 184 -5.38 -5.68 9.29
C ILE A 184 -4.82 -5.39 10.68
N ARG A 185 -5.21 -6.23 11.64
CA ARG A 185 -4.81 -6.14 13.06
C ARG A 185 -4.23 -7.48 13.50
N GLY A 186 -2.91 -7.55 13.64
CA GLY A 186 -2.19 -8.81 13.84
C GLY A 186 -2.39 -9.78 12.67
N THR A 187 -3.20 -10.82 12.88
CA THR A 187 -3.58 -11.79 11.82
C THR A 187 -5.01 -11.62 11.35
N GLN A 188 -5.80 -10.74 11.96
CA GLN A 188 -7.20 -10.56 11.64
C GLN A 188 -7.35 -9.58 10.47
N VAL A 189 -8.19 -9.95 9.51
CA VAL A 189 -8.50 -9.14 8.33
C VAL A 189 -9.98 -8.76 8.37
N THR A 190 -10.25 -7.46 8.36
CA THR A 190 -11.60 -6.90 8.39
C THR A 190 -11.77 -5.96 7.21
N MET A 191 -12.71 -6.27 6.31
CA MET A 191 -13.16 -5.29 5.32
C MET A 191 -14.42 -4.61 5.85
N ALA A 192 -14.30 -3.32 6.12
CA ALA A 192 -15.44 -2.46 6.39
C ALA A 192 -15.86 -1.69 5.14
N PHE A 193 -17.15 -1.42 5.01
CA PHE A 193 -17.72 -0.71 3.88
C PHE A 193 -18.36 0.60 4.33
N CYS A 194 -18.21 1.64 3.50
CA CYS A 194 -18.79 2.93 3.81
C CYS A 194 -20.31 2.90 3.63
N LYS A 195 -21.05 3.63 4.48
CA LYS A 195 -22.53 3.64 4.44
C LYS A 195 -23.06 4.08 3.07
N ALA A 196 -22.44 5.07 2.45
CA ALA A 196 -22.84 5.56 1.13
C ALA A 196 -22.70 4.50 0.03
N PHE A 197 -21.67 3.65 0.10
CA PHE A 197 -21.49 2.53 -0.83
C PHE A 197 -22.54 1.44 -0.59
N LEU A 198 -22.77 1.06 0.67
CA LEU A 198 -23.81 0.10 1.03
C LEU A 198 -25.19 0.55 0.53
N LEU A 199 -25.53 1.83 0.70
CA LEU A 199 -26.77 2.39 0.16
C LEU A 199 -26.84 2.30 -1.37
N SER A 200 -25.73 2.55 -2.06
CA SER A 200 -25.67 2.42 -3.53
C SER A 200 -25.87 0.97 -4.00
N VAL A 201 -25.46 -0.01 -3.19
CA VAL A 201 -25.60 -1.45 -3.51
C VAL A 201 -27.01 -1.94 -3.20
N SER A 202 -27.54 -1.62 -2.03
CA SER A 202 -28.83 -2.14 -1.55
C SER A 202 -30.03 -1.34 -2.06
N GLY A 203 -29.85 -0.06 -2.42
CA GLY A 203 -30.94 0.84 -2.84
C GLY A 203 -31.89 1.27 -1.71
N SER A 204 -31.74 0.73 -0.50
CA SER A 204 -32.64 0.95 0.63
C SER A 204 -31.87 1.11 1.94
N THR A 205 -32.18 2.16 2.69
CA THR A 205 -31.64 2.44 4.03
C THR A 205 -31.99 1.32 5.02
N SER A 206 -33.23 0.81 4.98
CA SER A 206 -33.67 -0.27 5.88
C SER A 206 -32.91 -1.57 5.62
N MET A 207 -32.59 -1.86 4.35
CA MET A 207 -31.76 -3.03 4.01
C MET A 207 -30.34 -2.88 4.53
N VAL A 208 -29.75 -1.69 4.43
CA VAL A 208 -28.41 -1.41 4.98
C VAL A 208 -28.39 -1.56 6.51
N GLU A 209 -29.40 -1.07 7.21
CA GLU A 209 -29.52 -1.23 8.66
C GLU A 209 -29.61 -2.70 9.06
N LYS A 210 -30.43 -3.49 8.36
CA LYS A 210 -30.51 -4.95 8.58
C LYS A 210 -29.15 -5.64 8.33
N LEU A 211 -28.42 -5.27 7.27
CA LEU A 211 -27.08 -5.81 7.01
C LEU A 211 -26.11 -5.54 8.16
N LEU A 212 -26.17 -4.35 8.77
CA LEU A 212 -25.31 -3.93 9.87
C LEU A 212 -25.71 -4.61 11.19
N VAL A 213 -27.01 -4.62 11.53
CA VAL A 213 -27.53 -5.27 12.76
C VAL A 213 -27.21 -6.77 12.77
N LYS A 214 -27.36 -7.43 11.62
CA LYS A 214 -27.01 -8.86 11.48
C LYS A 214 -25.51 -9.12 11.38
N LYS A 215 -24.66 -8.09 11.42
CA LYS A 215 -23.20 -8.16 11.26
C LYS A 215 -22.76 -8.87 9.98
N TRP A 216 -23.56 -8.76 8.91
CA TRP A 216 -23.21 -9.34 7.60
C TRP A 216 -22.25 -8.47 6.81
N VAL A 217 -22.15 -7.20 7.18
CA VAL A 217 -21.16 -6.24 6.72
C VAL A 217 -20.65 -5.43 7.91
N VAL A 218 -19.40 -5.03 7.87
CA VAL A 218 -18.78 -4.15 8.89
C VAL A 218 -18.85 -2.71 8.38
N SER A 219 -19.17 -1.75 9.26
CA SER A 219 -19.18 -0.33 8.90
C SER A 219 -17.80 0.29 9.12
N ASP A 220 -17.40 1.25 8.28
CA ASP A 220 -16.11 1.96 8.45
C ASP A 220 -15.95 2.61 9.85
N LYS A 221 -17.07 2.99 10.50
CA LYS A 221 -17.05 3.51 11.89
C LYS A 221 -16.50 2.50 12.90
N GLU A 222 -16.64 1.21 12.63
CA GLU A 222 -16.20 0.14 13.53
C GLU A 222 -14.68 -0.09 13.41
N VAL A 223 -14.12 0.13 12.22
CA VAL A 223 -12.66 0.04 11.99
C VAL A 223 -11.92 1.20 12.63
N SER A 224 -12.48 2.43 12.60
CA SER A 224 -11.87 3.59 13.28
C SER A 224 -11.76 3.42 14.80
N LEU A 225 -12.52 2.49 15.39
CA LEU A 225 -12.54 2.20 16.82
C LEU A 225 -11.71 0.96 17.18
N SER A 226 -11.14 0.27 16.19
CA SER A 226 -10.35 -0.95 16.42
C SER A 226 -8.93 -0.59 16.90
N PRO A 227 -8.55 -0.91 18.15
CA PRO A 227 -7.24 -0.54 18.67
C PRO A 227 -6.13 -1.26 17.91
N SER A 228 -5.02 -0.56 17.67
CA SER A 228 -3.80 -1.20 17.16
C SER A 228 -3.30 -2.24 18.16
N ARG A 229 -2.87 -3.40 17.67
CA ARG A 229 -2.18 -4.40 18.48
C ARG A 229 -0.73 -4.03 18.76
N PHE A 230 -0.14 -3.15 17.95
CA PHE A 230 1.28 -2.80 17.99
C PHE A 230 1.54 -1.30 18.20
N GLY A 231 0.52 -0.55 18.63
CA GLY A 231 0.62 0.88 18.96
C GLY A 231 0.43 1.82 17.78
N HIS A 232 0.96 1.49 16.59
CA HIS A 232 0.77 2.29 15.37
C HIS A 232 -0.02 1.54 14.29
N VAL A 233 -0.66 2.27 13.38
CA VAL A 233 -1.36 1.72 12.20
C VAL A 233 -0.89 2.47 10.96
N HIS A 234 -0.30 1.76 10.01
CA HIS A 234 0.06 2.34 8.72
C HIS A 234 -1.18 2.51 7.84
N GLN A 235 -1.47 3.74 7.45
CA GLN A 235 -2.57 4.02 6.53
C GLN A 235 -2.07 3.96 5.08
N PHE A 236 -2.91 3.46 4.20
CA PHE A 236 -2.69 3.39 2.76
C PHE A 236 -3.95 3.93 2.07
N PRO A 237 -3.81 4.67 0.95
CA PRO A 237 -2.56 5.06 0.28
C PRO A 237 -1.84 6.24 0.95
N GLN A 238 -2.32 6.72 2.10
CA GLN A 238 -1.74 7.84 2.85
C GLN A 238 -0.74 7.33 3.89
N PHE A 239 0.54 7.32 3.53
CA PHE A 239 1.63 6.92 4.42
C PHE A 239 2.78 7.94 4.41
N GLU A 240 3.54 7.97 5.50
CA GLU A 240 4.82 8.66 5.60
C GLU A 240 5.95 7.69 5.19
N ILE A 241 6.81 8.09 4.27
CA ILE A 241 8.10 7.42 4.05
C ILE A 241 9.14 8.21 4.85
N ARG A 242 9.75 7.57 5.86
CA ARG A 242 10.90 8.13 6.58
C ARG A 242 12.19 7.60 5.97
N ALA A 243 13.07 8.50 5.55
CA ALA A 243 14.43 8.14 5.21
C ALA A 243 15.19 7.86 6.51
N VAL A 244 15.75 6.67 6.67
CA VAL A 244 16.65 6.39 7.79
C VAL A 244 18.03 6.92 7.38
N PRO A 245 18.67 7.79 8.18
CA PRO A 245 20.04 8.23 7.91
C PRO A 245 20.94 7.01 7.76
N ARG A 246 21.77 7.01 6.71
CA ARG A 246 22.85 6.05 6.59
C ARG A 246 23.68 6.20 7.86
N ARG A 247 23.70 5.18 8.75
CA ARG A 247 24.71 5.15 9.80
C ARG A 247 26.04 5.20 9.04
N ALA A 248 26.78 6.28 9.20
CA ALA A 248 28.19 6.27 8.86
C ALA A 248 28.75 5.06 9.61
N SER A 249 29.18 4.05 8.87
CA SER A 249 29.90 2.97 9.49
C SER A 249 31.15 3.62 10.10
N LEU A 250 31.44 3.34 11.37
CA LEU A 250 32.67 3.80 12.01
C LEU A 250 33.93 3.21 11.33
N ALA A 251 33.78 2.42 10.26
CA ALA A 251 34.87 1.89 9.45
C ALA A 251 35.32 2.85 8.33
N ASP A 252 34.51 3.86 7.95
CA ASP A 252 34.87 4.79 6.86
C ASP A 252 35.72 5.99 7.33
N LYS A 253 36.08 6.05 8.63
CA LYS A 253 36.93 7.10 9.21
C LYS A 253 38.39 6.72 9.43
N GLU A 254 38.79 5.47 9.16
CA GLU A 254 40.20 5.06 9.25
C GLU A 254 40.93 5.02 7.90
N MET A 255 40.30 5.46 6.80
CA MET A 255 40.96 5.50 5.48
C MET A 255 41.30 6.92 5.00
N PHE A 256 41.45 7.88 5.92
CA PHE A 256 41.94 9.23 5.60
C PHE A 256 42.95 9.80 6.61
N THR A 257 43.45 9.00 7.56
CA THR A 257 44.50 9.45 8.51
C THR A 257 45.84 8.73 8.39
N GLU A 258 46.03 7.88 7.37
CA GLU A 258 47.34 7.28 7.07
C GLU A 258 48.07 7.90 5.87
N SER A 259 47.52 8.96 5.26
CA SER A 259 48.16 9.64 4.11
C SER A 259 48.98 10.88 4.48
N GLU A 260 48.95 11.33 5.75
CA GLU A 260 49.73 12.50 6.20
C GLU A 260 50.88 12.17 7.16
N SER A 261 51.13 10.90 7.51
CA SER A 261 52.29 10.49 8.32
C SER A 261 53.49 10.02 7.50
N ALA A 262 53.36 9.85 6.18
CA ALA A 262 54.43 9.35 5.30
C ALA A 262 55.24 10.45 4.55
N LEU A 263 54.85 11.73 4.65
CA LEU A 263 55.58 12.85 4.03
C LEU A 263 56.49 13.63 5.01
N GLY A 264 56.58 13.20 6.28
CA GLY A 264 57.44 13.83 7.29
C GLY A 264 58.88 13.30 7.36
N SER A 265 59.26 12.30 6.55
CA SER A 265 60.59 11.67 6.63
C SER A 265 61.43 11.88 5.36
N MET A 266 61.66 13.14 5.01
CA MET A 266 62.76 13.53 4.12
C MET A 266 63.42 14.79 4.70
N GLY A 267 64.17 14.60 5.79
CA GLY A 267 65.11 15.59 6.29
C GLY A 267 66.31 15.69 5.36
N ILE A 268 66.25 16.61 4.40
CA ILE A 268 67.41 17.04 3.61
C ILE A 268 68.34 17.83 4.54
N ARG A 269 69.49 17.24 4.88
CA ARG A 269 70.59 17.92 5.55
C ARG A 269 71.45 18.61 4.49
N GLY A 270 71.08 19.83 4.12
CA GLY A 270 71.93 20.74 3.34
C GLY A 270 72.60 21.74 4.29
N ASN A 271 73.89 21.55 4.56
CA ASN A 271 74.72 22.59 5.17
C ASN A 271 75.02 23.65 4.11
N VAL A 272 74.71 24.90 4.43
CA VAL A 272 75.12 26.10 3.70
C VAL A 272 76.50 26.52 4.22
N SER A 273 77.41 26.78 3.29
CA SER A 273 78.65 27.51 3.52
C SER A 273 78.37 29.00 3.59
N ASP A 274 78.84 29.66 4.65
CA ASP A 274 79.72 30.84 4.60
C ASP A 274 80.25 31.13 6.02
#